data_AF-A0A852X2Q4-F1
#
_entry.id   AF-A0A852X2Q4-F1
#
_cell.length_a   1.000
_cell.length_b   1.000
_cell.length_c   1.000
_cell.angle_alpha   90.00
_cell.angle_beta   90.00
_cell.angle_gamma   90.00
#
_symmetry.space_group_name_H-M   'P 1'
#
loop_
_entity.id
_entity.type
_entity.pdbx_description
1 polymer ?
#
loop_
_entity_poly.entity_id
_entity_poly.type
_entity_poly.pdbx_seq_one_letter_code
_entity_poly.pdbx_strand_id
1 'polypeptide(L)' 'MERGSQDIKVHPSEVDCFYQTVTDGSGRRLLHLSTFGSDGRESSPKSSQSLQIDEQMARELMQVLRSVFPGI' A
#
# COMPACT_ATOMS: atom_id res chain seq x y z
N MET A 1 2.98 -0.11 14.25
CA MET A 1 3.48 -1.11 13.28
C MET A 1 4.73 -1.79 13.82
N GLU A 2 4.83 -3.11 13.69
CA GLU A 2 5.98 -3.90 14.14
C GLU A 2 6.83 -4.40 12.97
N ARG A 3 8.12 -4.63 13.19
CA ARG A 3 9.01 -5.17 12.16
C ARG A 3 8.72 -6.65 11.96
N GLY A 4 8.38 -7.05 10.74
CA GLY A 4 8.19 -8.46 10.37
C GLY A 4 9.48 -9.28 10.46
N SER A 5 9.34 -10.60 10.68
CA SER A 5 10.44 -11.56 10.80
C SER A 5 10.68 -12.41 9.55
N GLN A 6 9.86 -12.22 8.50
CA GLN A 6 9.96 -12.98 7.26
C GLN A 6 11.20 -12.55 6.44
N ASP A 7 11.83 -13.51 5.76
CA ASP A 7 12.86 -13.22 4.76
C ASP A 7 12.20 -12.63 3.50
N ILE A 8 12.26 -11.32 3.37
CA ILE A 8 11.70 -10.56 2.25
C ILE A 8 12.81 -10.19 1.26
N LYS A 9 12.51 -10.33 -0.04
CA LYS A 9 13.42 -9.97 -1.14
C LYS A 9 12.86 -8.78 -1.91
N VAL A 10 13.74 -8.03 -2.56
CA VAL A 10 13.33 -6.98 -3.50
C VAL A 10 12.42 -7.60 -4.56
N HIS A 11 11.26 -6.97 -4.81
CA HIS A 11 10.35 -7.45 -5.84
C HIS A 11 11.03 -7.40 -7.22
N PRO A 12 10.88 -8.45 -8.06
CA PRO A 12 11.61 -8.57 -9.32
C PRO A 12 11.08 -7.66 -10.43
N SER A 13 9.93 -7.02 -10.24
CA SER A 13 9.30 -6.13 -11.21
C SER A 13 8.63 -4.95 -10.52
N GLU A 14 8.48 -3.87 -11.28
CA GLU A 14 7.65 -2.74 -10.88
C GLU A 14 6.16 -3.13 -10.95
N VAL A 15 5.32 -2.41 -10.22
CA VAL A 15 3.88 -2.62 -10.20
C VAL A 15 3.19 -1.28 -10.31
N ASP A 16 2.06 -1.24 -11.01
CA ASP A 16 1.22 -0.05 -11.01
C ASP A 16 0.48 0.05 -9.69
N CYS A 17 0.59 1.21 -9.03
CA CYS A 17 -0.12 1.50 -7.79
C CYS A 17 -1.06 2.69 -7.99
N PHE A 18 -2.35 2.46 -7.81
CA PHE A 18 -3.37 3.50 -7.84
C PHE A 18 -3.84 3.81 -6.43
N TYR A 19 -4.10 5.09 -6.15
CA TYR A 19 -4.69 5.52 -4.87
C TYR A 19 -6.07 6.14 -5.08
N GLN A 20 -6.97 5.94 -4.13
CA GLN A 20 -8.28 6.58 -4.06
C GLN A 20 -8.62 6.88 -2.60
N THR A 21 -9.53 7.82 -2.36
CA THR A 21 -10.15 7.98 -1.03
C THR A 21 -11.52 7.34 -1.03
N VAL A 22 -11.83 6.56 0.01
CA VAL A 22 -13.17 6.01 0.24
C VAL A 22 -13.65 6.44 1.61
N THR A 23 -14.97 6.48 1.80
CA THR A 23 -15.59 6.74 3.10
C THR A 23 -16.34 5.48 3.51
N ASP A 24 -16.10 4.98 4.71
CA ASP A 24 -16.79 3.80 5.22
C ASP A 24 -18.21 4.11 5.72
N GLY A 25 -18.95 3.08 6.14
CA GLY A 25 -20.32 3.24 6.64
C GLY A 25 -20.45 4.06 7.92
N SER A 26 -19.34 4.36 8.61
CA SER A 26 -19.29 5.22 9.80
C SER A 26 -18.93 6.68 9.48
N GLY A 27 -18.66 6.99 8.20
CA GLY A 27 -18.19 8.31 7.78
C GLY A 27 -16.68 8.51 7.89
N ARG A 28 -15.92 7.46 8.19
CA ARG A 28 -14.45 7.53 8.29
C ARG A 28 -13.83 7.52 6.90
N ARG A 29 -12.89 8.45 6.67
CA ARG A 29 -12.10 8.49 5.43
C ARG A 29 -10.96 7.47 5.49
N LEU A 30 -10.82 6.70 4.43
CA LEU A 30 -9.75 5.73 4.22
C LEU A 30 -9.00 6.08 2.93
N LEU A 31 -7.67 5.97 2.97
CA LEU A 31 -6.85 5.90 1.77
C LEU A 31 -6.84 4.47 1.27
N HIS A 32 -7.31 4.25 0.06
CA HIS A 32 -7.26 2.97 -0.64
C HIS A 32 -6.08 2.96 -1.63
N LEU A 33 -5.27 1.91 -1.59
CA LEU A 33 -4.21 1.62 -2.54
C LEU A 33 -4.52 0.30 -3.23
N SER A 34 -4.38 0.26 -4.55
CA SER A 34 -4.53 -0.95 -5.35
C SER A 34 -3.28 -1.15 -6.19
N THR A 35 -2.63 -2.31 -6.05
CA THR A 35 -1.48 -2.66 -6.87
C THR A 35 -1.85 -3.69 -7.92
N PHE A 36 -1.35 -3.49 -9.14
CA PHE A 36 -1.55 -4.37 -10.28
C PHE A 36 -0.19 -4.92 -10.72
N GLY A 37 -0.10 -6.24 -10.88
CA GLY A 37 1.14 -6.88 -11.33
C GLY A 37 1.53 -6.40 -12.72
N SER A 38 2.84 -6.20 -12.95
CA SER A 38 3.41 -5.78 -14.25
C SER A 38 3.00 -6.65 -15.42
N ASP A 39 2.93 -6.01 -16.60
CA ASP A 39 2.45 -6.54 -17.86
C ASP A 39 3.05 -7.90 -18.27
N GLY A 40 2.14 -8.85 -18.46
CA GLY A 40 2.42 -10.19 -18.96
C GLY A 40 1.19 -11.10 -18.98
N ARG A 41 -0.04 -10.56 -18.85
CA ARG A 41 -1.27 -11.34 -18.81
C ARG A 41 -2.23 -10.91 -19.91
N GLU A 42 -2.74 -11.88 -20.62
CA GLU A 42 -3.74 -11.79 -21.70
C GLU A 42 -5.14 -11.36 -21.22
N SER A 43 -5.28 -10.90 -19.97
CA SER A 43 -6.57 -10.56 -19.36
C SER A 43 -6.49 -9.27 -18.53
N SER A 44 -7.61 -8.55 -18.50
CA SER A 44 -7.81 -7.27 -17.80
C SER A 44 -7.09 -7.24 -16.43
N PRO A 45 -6.34 -6.17 -16.12
CA PRO A 45 -5.55 -6.09 -14.89
C PRO A 45 -6.46 -6.25 -13.67
N LYS A 46 -6.34 -7.41 -13.00
CA LYS A 46 -6.96 -7.66 -11.70
C LYS A 46 -6.01 -7.17 -10.62
N SER A 47 -6.52 -6.35 -9.69
CA SER A 47 -5.78 -5.93 -8.50
C SER A 47 -5.26 -7.18 -7.80
N SER A 48 -3.93 -7.30 -7.67
CA SER A 48 -3.32 -8.46 -7.00
C SER A 48 -3.40 -8.30 -5.49
N GLN A 49 -3.36 -7.06 -5.01
CA GLN A 49 -3.40 -6.70 -3.60
C GLN A 49 -4.08 -5.33 -3.45
N SER A 50 -4.76 -5.14 -2.32
CA SER A 50 -5.30 -3.84 -1.94
C SER A 50 -5.04 -3.57 -0.46
N LEU A 51 -4.82 -2.29 -0.14
CA LEU A 51 -4.56 -1.82 1.21
C LEU A 51 -5.47 -0.63 1.49
N GLN A 52 -6.12 -0.63 2.66
CA GLN A 52 -6.83 0.54 3.17
C GLN A 52 -6.18 1.02 4.45
N ILE A 53 -5.93 2.32 4.51
CA ILE A 53 -5.22 2.99 5.61
C ILE A 53 -6.15 4.05 6.17
N ASP A 54 -6.45 3.95 7.46
CA ASP A 54 -7.15 5.01 8.19
C ASP A 54 -6.16 6.02 8.78
N GLU A 55 -6.67 7.05 9.47
CA GLU A 55 -5.83 8.10 10.02
C GLU A 55 -4.78 7.57 11.02
N GLN A 56 -5.15 6.62 11.88
CA GLN A 56 -4.23 6.07 12.87
C GLN A 56 -3.12 5.30 12.18
N MET A 57 -3.47 4.41 11.24
CA MET A 57 -2.49 3.65 10.47
C MET A 57 -1.59 4.58 9.64
N ALA A 58 -2.12 5.68 9.09
CA ALA A 58 -1.35 6.65 8.34
C ALA A 58 -0.28 7.32 9.21
N ARG A 59 -0.62 7.68 10.45
CA ARG A 59 0.35 8.26 11.41
C ARG A 59 1.47 7.28 11.73
N GLU A 60 1.14 6.01 11.97
CA GLU A 60 2.15 4.97 12.21
C GLU A 60 3.03 4.72 10.98
N LEU A 61 2.43 4.63 9.79
CA LEU A 61 3.16 4.45 8.55
C LEU A 61 4.12 5.61 8.29
N MET A 62 3.69 6.85 8.54
CA MET A 62 4.57 8.03 8.41
C MET A 62 5.76 7.98 9.36
N GLN A 63 5.59 7.47 10.59
CA GLN A 63 6.72 7.28 11.52
C GLN A 63 7.71 6.24 10.99
N VAL A 64 7.22 5.12 10.43
CA VAL A 64 8.07 4.10 9.80
C VAL A 64 8.78 4.67 8.57
N LEU A 65 8.09 5.39 7.70
CA LEU A 65 8.70 5.99 6.50
C LEU A 65 9.81 6.97 6.86
N ARG A 66 9.61 7.83 7.87
CA ARG A 66 10.64 8.77 8.34
C ARG A 66 11.83 8.09 9.01
N SER A 67 11.62 6.96 9.68
CA SER A 67 12.74 6.22 10.27
C SER A 67 13.59 5.51 9.21
N VAL A 68 12.98 5.06 8.11
CA VAL A 68 13.67 4.43 6.97
C VAL A 68 14.32 5.46 6.05
N PHE A 69 13.67 6.61 5.83
CA PHE A 69 14.13 7.68 4.96
C PHE A 69 14.24 9.01 5.72
N PRO A 70 15.32 9.24 6.50
CA PRO A 70 15.46 10.43 7.35
C PRO A 70 15.49 11.78 6.63
N GLY A 71 15.61 11.78 5.29
CA GLY A 71 15.62 12.98 4.45
C GLY A 71 14.26 13.41 3.91
N ILE A 72 13.16 12.74 4.31
CA ILE A 72 11.77 13.04 3.92
C ILE A 72 10.99 13.58 5.13
#